data_AF-A0A958NSK5-F1
#
_entry.id   AF-A0A958NSK5-F1
#
_cell.length_a   1.000
_cell.length_b   1.000
_cell.length_c   1.000
_cell.angle_alpha   90.00
_cell.angle_beta   90.00
_cell.angle_gamma   90.00
#
_symmetry.space_group_name_H-M   'P 1'
#
loop_
_entity.id
_entity.type
_entity.pdbx_description
1 polymer ?
#
loop_
_entity_poly.entity_id
_entity_poly.type
_entity_poly.pdbx_seq_one_letter_code
_entity_poly.pdbx_strand_id
1 'polypeptide(L)'
;MKKILIILGMAIAAQTGYSQFTGTAPSTLTDDGYITGKLGIGTSTMPRKLNIYKSFTGAPAFGDPIETYTTGLRITHNYRLLSSQPYVEYKWDIGTTSNRMDLTFLNTNTRIMTWKSDGKVGIATATPDATLHIKDFNSVKLDAHIEGFTLLDGNEASLLLGRQTGAPYGEWGIEYNNWAGGLNFWKPSGSNGFGNY
;
A
#
# COMPACT_ATOMS: atom_id res chain seq x y z
N MET A 1 50.48 -61.84 -22.69
CA MET A 1 49.58 -61.29 -21.66
C MET A 1 48.66 -60.28 -22.33
N LYS A 2 47.33 -60.42 -22.19
CA LYS A 2 46.32 -59.61 -22.88
C LYS A 2 46.27 -58.19 -22.27
N LYS A 3 46.34 -57.14 -23.09
CA LYS A 3 46.16 -55.76 -22.61
C LYS A 3 44.67 -55.47 -22.47
N ILE A 4 44.23 -55.20 -21.25
CA ILE A 4 42.87 -54.73 -20.95
C ILE A 4 42.87 -53.21 -21.07
N LEU A 5 42.02 -52.69 -21.95
CA LEU A 5 41.75 -51.25 -22.08
C LEU A 5 40.47 -50.97 -21.28
N ILE A 6 40.59 -50.25 -20.16
CA ILE A 6 39.44 -49.78 -19.38
C ILE A 6 39.06 -48.41 -19.92
N ILE A 7 37.91 -48.29 -20.58
CA ILE A 7 37.33 -47.01 -20.97
C ILE A 7 36.43 -46.57 -19.81
N LEU A 8 36.84 -45.51 -19.11
CA LEU A 8 36.03 -44.86 -18.09
C LEU A 8 35.05 -43.91 -18.78
N GLY A 9 33.77 -44.28 -18.87
CA GLY A 9 32.73 -43.39 -19.39
C GLY A 9 32.44 -42.27 -18.39
N MET A 10 32.75 -41.03 -18.76
CA MET A 10 32.29 -39.86 -18.01
C MET A 10 30.78 -39.64 -18.28
N ALA A 11 29.94 -39.84 -17.27
CA ALA A 11 28.55 -39.41 -17.30
C ALA A 11 28.50 -37.91 -17.01
N ILE A 12 28.11 -37.10 -17.99
CA ILE A 12 27.81 -35.68 -17.79
C ILE A 12 26.36 -35.59 -17.31
N ALA A 13 26.16 -35.45 -15.99
CA ALA A 13 24.89 -35.02 -15.46
C ALA A 13 24.79 -33.50 -15.66
N ALA A 14 23.83 -33.05 -16.47
CA ALA A 14 23.45 -31.63 -16.50
C ALA A 14 22.80 -31.30 -15.15
N GLN A 15 23.57 -30.77 -14.21
CA GLN A 15 23.03 -30.17 -13.01
C GLN A 15 22.25 -28.93 -13.45
N THR A 16 20.94 -28.91 -13.25
CA THR A 16 20.17 -27.67 -13.31
C THR A 16 20.68 -26.79 -12.16
N GLY A 17 21.66 -25.94 -12.44
CA GLY A 17 22.19 -24.99 -11.49
C GLY A 17 21.11 -23.97 -11.18
N TYR A 18 20.48 -24.10 -10.02
CA TYR A 18 19.83 -22.94 -9.41
C TYR A 18 20.96 -22.01 -8.97
N SER A 19 21.04 -20.81 -9.55
CA SER A 19 21.89 -19.76 -8.99
C SER A 19 21.22 -19.31 -7.69
N GLN A 20 21.58 -19.98 -6.60
CA GLN A 20 21.15 -19.62 -5.26
C GLN A 20 22.22 -18.70 -4.70
N PHE A 21 21.87 -17.46 -4.36
CA PHE A 21 22.71 -16.64 -3.49
C PHE A 21 22.64 -17.22 -2.07
N THR A 22 23.26 -18.37 -1.84
CA THR A 22 23.39 -18.94 -0.49
C THR A 22 24.62 -18.38 0.19
N GLY A 23 24.42 -17.60 1.26
CA GLY A 23 25.34 -17.58 2.37
C GLY A 23 24.90 -18.67 3.36
N THR A 24 25.80 -19.55 3.77
CA THR A 24 25.54 -20.57 4.80
C THR A 24 25.38 -19.98 6.21
N ALA A 25 25.48 -18.65 6.36
CA ALA A 25 25.13 -17.88 7.56
C ALA A 25 24.55 -16.50 7.15
N PRO A 26 23.22 -16.28 7.25
CA PRO A 26 22.59 -15.01 6.86
C PRO A 26 23.07 -13.77 7.62
N SER A 27 23.74 -13.95 8.76
CA SER A 27 24.18 -12.87 9.65
C SER A 27 25.45 -12.14 9.24
N THR A 28 26.15 -12.59 8.19
CA THR A 28 27.45 -12.01 7.75
C THR A 28 27.46 -11.48 6.33
N LEU A 29 26.32 -11.47 5.63
CA LEU A 29 26.19 -10.83 4.32
C LEU A 29 25.97 -9.32 4.55
N THR A 30 26.97 -8.51 4.20
CA THR A 30 26.94 -7.05 4.36
C THR A 30 26.69 -6.29 3.05
N ASP A 31 26.68 -6.99 1.91
CA ASP A 31 26.59 -6.40 0.58
C ASP A 31 25.30 -6.79 -0.17
N ASP A 32 24.85 -5.92 -1.07
CA ASP A 32 23.65 -6.12 -1.87
C ASP A 32 23.83 -7.20 -2.95
N GLY A 33 22.85 -8.09 -3.10
CA GLY A 33 22.77 -9.02 -4.22
C GLY A 33 22.28 -8.32 -5.49
N TYR A 34 23.20 -7.97 -6.41
CA TYR A 34 22.83 -7.36 -7.69
C TYR A 34 22.60 -8.43 -8.77
N ILE A 35 21.44 -8.40 -9.44
CA ILE A 35 21.15 -9.26 -10.59
C ILE A 35 21.08 -8.40 -11.85
N THR A 36 22.05 -8.57 -12.75
CA THR A 36 22.00 -8.03 -14.11
C THR A 36 21.24 -9.00 -15.02
N GLY A 37 19.93 -8.77 -15.19
CA GLY A 37 19.11 -9.58 -16.12
C GLY A 37 17.71 -9.87 -15.60
N LYS A 38 17.07 -10.91 -16.17
CA LYS A 38 15.73 -11.36 -15.74
C LYS A 38 15.88 -12.26 -14.50
N LEU A 39 15.22 -11.89 -13.40
CA LEU A 39 15.09 -12.74 -12.23
C LEU A 39 13.73 -13.46 -12.27
N GLY A 40 13.76 -14.79 -12.33
CA GLY A 40 12.57 -15.63 -12.14
C GLY A 40 12.41 -16.00 -10.67
N ILE A 41 11.24 -15.72 -10.08
CA ILE A 41 10.95 -16.05 -8.68
C ILE A 41 9.77 -17.05 -8.62
N GLY A 42 10.06 -18.27 -8.15
CA GLY A 42 9.10 -19.32 -7.77
C GLY A 42 8.67 -20.34 -8.84
N THR A 43 9.50 -21.35 -9.09
CA THR A 43 9.20 -22.45 -10.02
C THR A 43 9.16 -23.80 -9.29
N SER A 44 8.04 -24.11 -8.63
CA SER A 44 7.24 -25.33 -8.93
C SER A 44 6.16 -25.66 -7.89
N THR A 45 6.27 -25.39 -6.58
CA THR A 45 5.22 -25.87 -5.62
C THR A 45 5.04 -25.08 -4.32
N MET A 46 5.61 -23.89 -4.14
CA MET A 46 5.46 -23.12 -2.89
C MET A 46 4.22 -22.19 -2.87
N PRO A 47 3.54 -22.00 -1.71
CA PRO A 47 2.33 -21.18 -1.58
C PRO A 47 2.56 -19.67 -1.79
N ARG A 48 3.81 -19.20 -1.66
CA ARG A 48 4.25 -17.85 -2.07
C ARG A 48 5.60 -17.95 -2.77
N LYS A 49 5.65 -17.46 -4.00
CA LYS A 49 6.84 -17.50 -4.85
C LYS A 49 7.92 -16.53 -4.37
N LEU A 50 7.50 -15.33 -3.97
CA LEU A 50 8.32 -14.29 -3.34
C LEU A 50 7.78 -14.05 -1.92
N ASN A 51 8.65 -14.16 -0.91
CA ASN A 51 8.36 -13.72 0.45
C ASN A 51 9.36 -12.64 0.82
N ILE A 52 8.86 -11.45 1.16
CA ILE A 52 9.67 -10.35 1.69
C ILE A 52 9.29 -10.26 3.16
N TYR A 53 10.24 -10.48 4.05
CA TYR A 53 10.01 -10.39 5.49
C TYR A 53 11.16 -9.62 6.13
N LYS A 54 10.84 -8.77 7.10
CA LYS A 54 11.79 -8.12 7.98
C LYS A 54 11.21 -8.13 9.39
N SER A 55 12.02 -8.51 10.37
CA SER A 55 11.63 -8.43 11.78
C SER A 55 11.96 -7.05 12.33
N PHE A 56 11.04 -6.48 13.10
CA PHE A 56 11.23 -5.21 13.78
C PHE A 56 11.17 -5.43 15.30
N THR A 57 11.99 -4.70 16.04
CA THR A 57 11.99 -4.69 17.51
C THR A 57 11.69 -3.28 17.99
N GLY A 58 10.74 -3.13 18.92
CA GLY A 58 10.28 -1.83 19.41
C GLY A 58 9.13 -1.24 18.59
N ALA A 59 8.49 -0.22 19.14
CA ALA A 59 7.47 0.57 18.45
C ALA A 59 8.14 1.74 17.71
N PRO A 60 7.71 2.08 16.48
CA PRO A 60 8.19 3.29 15.82
C PRO A 60 7.79 4.53 16.61
N ALA A 61 8.66 5.53 16.64
CA ALA A 61 8.35 6.83 17.19
C ALA A 61 7.37 7.57 16.26
N PHE A 62 6.63 8.51 16.84
CA PHE A 62 5.76 9.37 16.06
C PHE A 62 6.60 10.21 15.08
N GLY A 63 6.28 10.12 13.79
CA GLY A 63 7.00 10.84 12.73
C GLY A 63 8.13 10.05 12.08
N ASP A 64 8.43 8.83 12.54
CA ASP A 64 9.43 8.00 11.90
C ASP A 64 9.11 7.75 10.41
N PRO A 65 10.13 7.74 9.53
CA PRO A 65 9.95 7.35 8.13
C PRO A 65 9.35 5.96 8.04
N ILE A 66 8.41 5.75 7.11
CA ILE A 66 7.62 4.52 7.04
C ILE A 66 8.48 3.26 6.83
N GLU A 67 9.60 3.40 6.12
CA GLU A 67 10.55 2.34 5.83
C GLU A 67 11.29 1.80 7.06
N THR A 68 11.25 2.53 8.17
CA THR A 68 11.89 2.09 9.43
C THR A 68 11.10 1.00 10.14
N TYR A 69 9.80 0.87 9.85
CA TYR A 69 8.89 -0.08 10.50
C TYR A 69 7.97 -0.84 9.54
N THR A 70 8.24 -0.78 8.23
CA THR A 70 7.49 -1.55 7.22
C THR A 70 8.35 -2.56 6.49
N THR A 71 7.76 -3.71 6.19
CA THR A 71 8.30 -4.67 5.23
C THR A 71 7.61 -4.46 3.89
N GLY A 72 8.36 -4.30 2.81
CA GLY A 72 7.75 -3.99 1.53
C GLY A 72 8.67 -4.06 0.33
N LEU A 73 8.12 -3.61 -0.78
CA LEU A 73 8.84 -3.40 -2.04
C LEU A 73 9.00 -1.91 -2.27
N ARG A 74 10.23 -1.50 -2.61
CA ARG A 74 10.53 -0.16 -3.12
C ARG A 74 10.72 -0.20 -4.63
N ILE A 75 10.10 0.75 -5.32
CA ILE A 75 10.33 1.04 -6.72
C ILE A 75 11.02 2.39 -6.81
N THR A 76 12.25 2.41 -7.30
CA THR A 76 13.04 3.63 -7.50
C THR A 76 13.18 3.91 -8.99
N HIS A 77 12.80 5.11 -9.39
CA HIS A 77 13.02 5.63 -10.74
C HIS A 77 14.03 6.76 -10.72
N ASN A 78 15.14 6.59 -11.42
CA ASN A 78 16.20 7.58 -11.51
C ASN A 78 16.16 8.27 -12.86
N TYR A 79 15.97 9.59 -12.83
CA TYR A 79 15.82 10.41 -14.01
C TYR A 79 16.83 11.55 -14.00
N ARG A 80 17.44 11.85 -15.16
CA ARG A 80 18.26 13.05 -15.37
C ARG A 80 17.78 13.77 -16.62
N LEU A 81 17.60 15.09 -16.52
CA LEU A 81 17.21 15.93 -17.66
C LEU A 81 18.37 16.14 -18.64
N LEU A 82 19.58 16.31 -18.12
CA LEU A 82 20.80 16.58 -18.88
C LEU A 82 21.94 15.73 -18.33
N SER A 83 22.94 15.43 -19.17
CA SER A 83 24.09 14.59 -18.80
C SER A 83 24.97 15.19 -17.70
N SER A 84 24.97 16.52 -17.56
CA SER A 84 25.74 17.26 -16.56
C SER A 84 25.02 17.46 -15.22
N GLN A 85 23.76 17.04 -15.11
CA GLN A 85 22.96 17.18 -13.89
C GLN A 85 22.94 15.89 -13.07
N PRO A 86 22.78 15.98 -11.73
CA PRO A 86 22.58 14.80 -10.89
C PRO A 86 21.26 14.11 -11.24
N TYR A 87 21.18 12.82 -10.92
CA TYR A 87 19.91 12.09 -11.00
C TYR A 87 18.95 12.59 -9.93
N VAL A 88 17.69 12.75 -10.31
CA VAL A 88 16.55 12.86 -9.41
C VAL A 88 15.97 11.46 -9.24
N GLU A 89 15.89 11.01 -7.99
CA GLU A 89 15.25 9.74 -7.67
C GLU A 89 13.80 9.97 -7.32
N TYR A 90 12.90 9.12 -7.83
CA TYR A 90 11.50 9.04 -7.43
C TYR A 90 11.26 7.68 -6.80
N LYS A 91 10.80 7.66 -5.56
CA LYS A 91 10.69 6.45 -4.75
C LYS A 91 9.25 6.21 -4.33
N TRP A 92 8.74 5.04 -4.68
CA TRP A 92 7.43 4.55 -4.30
C TRP A 92 7.58 3.28 -3.48
N ASP A 93 6.93 3.24 -2.31
CA ASP A 93 6.93 2.07 -1.44
C ASP A 93 5.53 1.47 -1.33
N ILE A 94 5.47 0.14 -1.42
CA ILE A 94 4.34 -0.66 -0.97
C ILE A 94 4.82 -1.44 0.25
N GLY A 95 4.43 -0.98 1.43
CA GLY A 95 4.91 -1.49 2.71
C GLY A 95 3.80 -2.04 3.58
N THR A 96 4.10 -3.05 4.38
CA THR A 96 3.18 -3.65 5.35
C THR A 96 3.71 -3.47 6.77
N THR A 97 2.81 -3.22 7.71
CA THR A 97 3.04 -3.27 9.15
C THR A 97 2.31 -4.48 9.74
N SER A 98 2.25 -4.58 11.06
CA SER A 98 1.51 -5.62 11.77
C SER A 98 0.01 -5.68 11.43
N ASN A 99 -0.61 -4.58 11.01
CA ASN A 99 -2.06 -4.51 10.86
C ASN A 99 -2.55 -3.69 9.64
N ARG A 100 -1.64 -3.20 8.79
CA ARG A 100 -2.01 -2.47 7.57
C ARG A 100 -0.96 -2.60 6.46
N MET A 101 -1.34 -2.25 5.24
CA MET A 101 -0.49 -2.03 4.09
C MET A 101 -0.63 -0.58 3.63
N ASP A 102 0.46 0.06 3.25
CA ASP A 102 0.53 1.47 2.84
C ASP A 102 1.20 1.58 1.45
N LEU A 103 0.61 2.38 0.55
CA LEU A 103 1.22 2.88 -0.67
C LEU A 103 1.70 4.31 -0.42
N THR A 104 2.99 4.56 -0.60
CA THR A 104 3.62 5.84 -0.22
C THR A 104 4.54 6.37 -1.32
N PHE A 105 4.47 7.68 -1.56
CA PHE A 105 5.46 8.42 -2.33
C PHE A 105 6.49 9.03 -1.38
N LEU A 106 7.70 8.46 -1.35
CA LEU A 106 8.67 8.73 -0.29
C LEU A 106 9.40 10.05 -0.41
N ASN A 107 9.51 10.59 -1.62
CA ASN A 107 10.17 11.88 -1.83
C ASN A 107 9.60 12.99 -0.96
N THR A 108 8.32 12.89 -0.64
CA THR A 108 7.59 13.83 0.22
C THR A 108 6.98 13.13 1.44
N ASN A 109 7.43 11.90 1.74
CA ASN A 109 6.84 11.01 2.76
C ASN A 109 5.30 11.00 2.73
N THR A 110 4.72 11.07 1.53
CA THR A 110 3.29 11.24 1.33
C THR A 110 2.64 9.88 1.20
N ARG A 111 1.82 9.54 2.20
CA ARG A 111 0.95 8.37 2.14
C ARG A 111 -0.18 8.62 1.15
N ILE A 112 -0.29 7.75 0.16
CA ILE A 112 -1.32 7.85 -0.88
C ILE A 112 -2.53 7.02 -0.47
N MET A 113 -2.32 5.77 -0.06
CA MET A 113 -3.40 4.86 0.31
C MET A 113 -2.97 3.93 1.45
N THR A 114 -3.92 3.56 2.30
CA THR A 114 -3.78 2.59 3.38
C THR A 114 -4.87 1.54 3.26
N TRP A 115 -4.52 0.27 3.40
CA TRP A 115 -5.43 -0.85 3.60
C TRP A 115 -5.20 -1.45 4.97
N LYS A 116 -6.22 -1.43 5.83
CA LYS A 116 -6.13 -2.05 7.15
C LYS A 116 -6.61 -3.50 7.11
N SER A 117 -6.09 -4.29 8.05
CA SER A 117 -6.51 -5.67 8.30
C SER A 117 -7.99 -5.83 8.68
N ASP A 118 -8.65 -4.76 9.16
CA ASP A 118 -10.09 -4.71 9.41
C ASP A 118 -10.93 -4.36 8.16
N GLY A 119 -10.30 -4.33 6.97
CA GLY A 119 -10.97 -4.07 5.69
C GLY A 119 -11.14 -2.59 5.33
N LYS A 120 -10.74 -1.66 6.22
CA LYS A 120 -10.85 -0.22 5.94
C LYS A 120 -9.78 0.25 4.96
N VAL A 121 -10.17 1.16 4.06
CA VAL A 121 -9.31 1.82 3.08
C VAL A 121 -9.25 3.31 3.39
N GLY A 122 -8.04 3.84 3.56
CA GLY A 122 -7.78 5.27 3.68
C GLY A 122 -7.13 5.80 2.43
N ILE A 123 -7.56 6.95 1.93
CA ILE A 123 -6.82 7.76 0.95
C ILE A 123 -6.27 8.97 1.70
N ALA A 124 -4.96 9.18 1.61
CA ALA A 124 -4.22 10.21 2.35
C ALA A 124 -4.34 10.16 3.89
N THR A 125 -4.71 9.00 4.47
CA THR A 125 -4.79 8.81 5.93
C THR A 125 -4.32 7.41 6.35
N ALA A 126 -3.58 7.33 7.46
CA ALA A 126 -3.15 6.04 8.06
C ALA A 126 -4.20 5.43 8.99
N THR A 127 -5.20 6.22 9.37
CA THR A 127 -6.19 5.88 10.40
C THR A 127 -7.59 6.12 9.85
N PRO A 128 -8.02 5.39 8.80
CA PRO A 128 -9.40 5.44 8.35
C PRO A 128 -10.32 4.98 9.50
N ASP A 129 -11.33 5.79 9.79
CA ASP A 129 -12.40 5.53 10.77
C ASP A 129 -13.67 4.96 10.09
N ALA A 130 -13.84 5.16 8.78
CA ALA A 130 -14.85 4.53 7.92
C ALA A 130 -14.23 3.45 7.00
N THR A 131 -15.08 2.62 6.38
CA THR A 131 -14.66 1.59 5.40
C THR A 131 -13.88 2.19 4.24
N LEU A 132 -14.30 3.36 3.76
CA LEU A 132 -13.52 4.20 2.86
C LEU A 132 -13.45 5.60 3.49
N HIS A 133 -12.25 6.09 3.77
CA HIS A 133 -12.03 7.45 4.28
C HIS A 133 -11.05 8.17 3.35
N ILE A 134 -11.54 9.17 2.62
CA ILE A 134 -10.71 10.11 1.87
C ILE A 134 -10.50 11.33 2.76
N LYS A 135 -9.28 11.49 3.28
CA LYS A 135 -8.98 12.61 4.18
C LYS A 135 -8.67 13.84 3.33
N ASP A 136 -9.22 14.99 3.73
CA ASP A 136 -8.84 16.29 3.20
C ASP A 136 -7.32 16.46 3.28
N PHE A 137 -6.71 16.50 2.09
CA PHE A 137 -5.26 16.66 1.94
C PHE A 137 -4.90 18.11 1.55
N ASN A 138 -5.89 18.93 1.18
CA ASN A 138 -5.67 20.26 0.66
C ASN A 138 -6.93 21.12 0.81
N SER A 139 -6.96 22.02 1.80
CA SER A 139 -8.13 22.83 2.17
C SER A 139 -8.65 23.80 1.07
N VAL A 140 -8.03 23.81 -0.10
CA VAL A 140 -8.38 24.64 -1.27
C VAL A 140 -8.65 23.82 -2.54
N LYS A 141 -8.54 22.48 -2.52
CA LYS A 141 -8.80 21.63 -3.67
C LYS A 141 -9.89 20.62 -3.38
N LEU A 142 -10.49 20.09 -4.45
CA LEU A 142 -11.48 19.02 -4.36
C LEU A 142 -10.78 17.70 -4.01
N ASP A 143 -11.22 17.04 -2.95
CA ASP A 143 -10.69 15.73 -2.55
C ASP A 143 -11.21 14.57 -3.41
N ALA A 144 -12.46 14.66 -3.88
CA ALA A 144 -13.10 13.61 -4.67
C ALA A 144 -13.93 14.21 -5.82
N HIS A 145 -13.59 13.82 -7.06
CA HIS A 145 -14.37 14.08 -8.26
C HIS A 145 -14.86 12.74 -8.82
N ILE A 146 -16.17 12.52 -8.82
CA ILE A 146 -16.79 11.26 -9.23
C ILE A 146 -17.62 11.52 -10.49
N GLU A 147 -17.29 10.83 -11.58
CA GLU A 147 -17.97 10.96 -12.87
C GLU A 147 -18.89 9.76 -13.12
N GLY A 148 -20.08 10.03 -13.68
CA GLY A 148 -21.10 9.03 -13.99
C GLY A 148 -22.23 8.94 -12.97
N PHE A 149 -23.05 7.88 -13.08
CA PHE A 149 -24.16 7.63 -12.15
C PHE A 149 -23.64 7.14 -10.80
N THR A 150 -23.97 7.86 -9.73
CA THR A 150 -23.59 7.50 -8.35
C THR A 150 -24.84 7.11 -7.57
N LEU A 151 -24.82 5.92 -6.95
CA LEU A 151 -25.86 5.44 -6.05
C LEU A 151 -25.34 5.48 -4.61
N LEU A 152 -26.08 6.12 -3.72
CA LEU A 152 -25.90 6.01 -2.27
C LEU A 152 -27.03 5.14 -1.74
N ASP A 153 -26.71 3.91 -1.32
CA ASP A 153 -27.67 2.90 -0.89
C ASP A 153 -27.21 2.24 0.42
N GLY A 154 -28.17 1.65 1.14
CA GLY A 154 -28.02 1.12 2.49
C GLY A 154 -28.95 1.79 3.49
N ASN A 155 -29.01 1.22 4.70
CA ASN A 155 -29.76 1.81 5.79
C ASN A 155 -29.20 3.21 6.09
N GLU A 156 -30.05 4.25 6.01
CA GLU A 156 -29.71 5.65 6.31
C GLU A 156 -28.64 6.27 5.38
N ALA A 157 -28.49 5.75 4.15
CA ALA A 157 -27.57 6.32 3.17
C ALA A 157 -27.89 7.80 2.92
N SER A 158 -26.93 8.66 3.23
CA SER A 158 -27.11 10.11 3.23
C SER A 158 -25.91 10.82 2.61
N LEU A 159 -26.14 11.94 1.93
CA LEU A 159 -25.11 12.94 1.68
C LEU A 159 -25.08 13.93 2.84
N LEU A 160 -23.95 14.01 3.52
CA LEU A 160 -23.76 14.89 4.69
C LEU A 160 -22.83 16.05 4.34
N LEU A 161 -23.20 17.26 4.73
CA LEU A 161 -22.55 18.50 4.31
C LEU A 161 -22.18 19.37 5.52
N GLY A 162 -21.03 20.05 5.47
CA GLY A 162 -20.62 21.03 6.47
C GLY A 162 -19.89 20.46 7.71
N ARG A 163 -19.24 19.29 7.60
CA ARG A 163 -18.46 18.68 8.70
C ARG A 163 -17.38 19.58 9.31
N GLN A 164 -16.92 20.59 8.56
CA GLN A 164 -15.89 21.55 8.98
C GLN A 164 -16.30 22.44 10.16
N THR A 165 -17.59 22.54 10.47
CA THR A 165 -18.09 23.30 11.64
C THR A 165 -17.85 22.58 12.97
N GLY A 166 -17.35 21.34 12.95
CA GLY A 166 -17.16 20.52 14.14
C GLY A 166 -18.34 19.58 14.44
N ALA A 167 -19.50 19.76 13.80
CA ALA A 167 -20.63 18.83 13.92
C ALA A 167 -20.24 17.44 13.39
N PRO A 168 -20.38 16.34 14.15
CA PRO A 168 -19.82 15.02 13.79
C PRO A 168 -20.33 14.46 12.46
N TYR A 169 -21.57 14.79 12.09
CA TYR A 169 -22.26 14.35 10.87
C TYR A 169 -22.56 15.51 9.91
N GLY A 170 -21.90 16.66 10.08
CA GLY A 170 -22.18 17.86 9.30
C GLY A 170 -23.40 18.64 9.79
N GLU A 171 -23.63 19.79 9.17
CA GLU A 171 -24.72 20.71 9.48
C GLU A 171 -26.00 20.42 8.70
N TRP A 172 -25.91 19.67 7.60
CA TRP A 172 -27.02 19.36 6.71
C TRP A 172 -26.90 17.94 6.15
N GLY A 173 -28.03 17.26 5.98
CA GLY A 173 -28.12 15.94 5.35
C GLY A 173 -29.15 15.92 4.22
N ILE A 174 -28.89 15.09 3.22
CA ILE A 174 -29.83 14.71 2.15
C ILE A 174 -29.96 13.19 2.17
N GLU A 175 -31.17 12.67 2.32
CA GLU A 175 -31.44 11.23 2.36
C GLU A 175 -32.74 10.88 1.64
N TYR A 176 -32.92 9.61 1.28
CA TYR A 176 -34.25 9.06 1.03
C TYR A 176 -34.83 8.54 2.35
N ASN A 177 -35.94 9.11 2.78
CA ASN A 177 -36.59 8.70 4.01
C ASN A 177 -37.72 7.70 3.70
N ASN A 178 -37.54 6.44 4.07
CA ASN A 178 -38.52 5.37 3.84
C ASN A 178 -39.88 5.64 4.51
N TRP A 179 -39.90 6.33 5.64
CA TRP A 179 -41.14 6.61 6.39
C TRP A 179 -41.93 7.77 5.79
N ALA A 180 -41.23 8.79 5.29
CA ALA A 180 -41.83 9.91 4.58
C ALA A 180 -42.09 9.61 3.09
N GLY A 181 -41.50 8.52 2.56
CA GLY A 181 -41.66 8.07 1.18
C GLY A 181 -41.00 8.96 0.13
N GLY A 182 -39.96 9.73 0.50
CA GLY A 182 -39.41 10.77 -0.37
C GLY A 182 -38.01 11.25 -0.01
N LEU A 183 -37.50 12.16 -0.85
CA LEU A 183 -36.25 12.89 -0.62
C LEU A 183 -36.43 13.87 0.55
N ASN A 184 -35.53 13.80 1.52
CA ASN A 184 -35.56 14.60 2.74
C ASN A 184 -34.29 15.45 2.86
N PHE A 185 -34.45 16.71 3.29
CA PHE A 185 -33.37 17.60 3.70
C PHE A 185 -33.51 17.85 5.19
N TRP A 186 -32.45 17.60 5.96
CA TRP A 186 -32.57 17.57 7.42
C TRP A 186 -31.30 18.03 8.14
N LYS A 187 -31.43 18.19 9.46
CA LYS A 187 -30.35 18.58 10.37
C LYS A 187 -29.81 17.36 11.13
N PRO A 188 -28.55 16.94 10.88
CA PRO A 188 -27.92 15.82 11.60
C PRO A 188 -27.80 16.04 13.10
N SER A 189 -27.75 14.94 13.85
CA SER A 189 -27.46 14.98 15.29
C SER A 189 -26.13 15.69 15.55
N GLY A 190 -26.13 16.64 16.49
CA GLY A 190 -24.97 17.46 16.81
C GLY A 190 -24.73 18.66 15.88
N SER A 191 -25.63 18.93 14.93
CA SER A 191 -25.64 20.19 14.17
C SER A 191 -26.14 21.37 15.03
N ASN A 192 -25.79 22.59 14.63
CA ASN A 192 -26.24 23.81 15.29
C ASN A 192 -27.68 24.13 14.87
N GLY A 193 -28.58 24.23 15.85
CA GLY A 193 -30.01 24.53 15.65
C GLY A 193 -30.78 23.33 15.10
N PHE A 194 -31.43 22.58 15.98
CA PHE A 194 -32.35 21.50 15.59
C PHE A 194 -33.65 22.09 15.02
N GLY A 195 -33.89 21.89 13.73
CA GLY A 195 -35.15 22.21 13.07
C GLY A 195 -35.12 21.72 11.63
N ASN A 196 -36.14 20.94 11.23
CA ASN A 196 -36.40 20.67 9.82
C ASN A 196 -36.94 21.96 9.19
N TYR A 197 -36.35 22.40 8.09
CA TYR A 197 -36.87 23.49 7.26
C TYR A 197 -37.52 22.90 6.01
#